data_AF-A0A6J1DUX2-F1
#
_entry.id   AF-A0A6J1DUX2-F1
#
_cell.length_a   1.000
_cell.length_b   1.000
_cell.length_c   1.000
_cell.angle_alpha   90.00
_cell.angle_beta   90.00
_cell.angle_gamma   90.00
#
_symmetry.space_group_name_H-M   'P 1'
#
loop_
_entity.id
_entity.type
_entity.pdbx_description
1 polymer ?
#
loop_
_entity_poly.entity_id
_entity_poly.type
_entity_poly.pdbx_seq_one_letter_code
_entity_poly.pdbx_strand_id
1 'polypeptide(L)'
;MMPSRFDIGIPQHCLGCDRAFCGAYWQAQRVHRSDTHATCNPDTLKPISGRTISIIPRLTHENNQHEQDITERCITQMGRTLQDVISEWVVKFNSREIDRTRMPLNHAEMITAETHICNECYDKLVGFLLYWFRISTPKYLLPGDATGRENCWYGYACRTQHHNEDHARKRNHVCRPTRSR
;
A
#
# COMPACT_ATOMS: atom_id res chain seq x y z
N MET A 1 10.91 3.77 28.21
CA MET A 1 11.47 4.85 27.37
C MET A 1 12.62 4.28 26.54
N MET A 2 12.64 4.54 25.23
CA MET A 2 13.72 4.12 24.32
C MET A 2 14.64 5.32 24.06
N PRO A 3 15.97 5.17 24.16
CA PRO A 3 16.91 6.23 23.75
C PRO A 3 16.81 6.53 22.26
N SER A 4 16.75 7.80 21.87
CA SER A 4 16.90 8.22 20.47
C SER A 4 18.39 8.18 20.10
N ARG A 5 18.74 7.28 19.18
CA ARG A 5 20.13 6.97 18.79
C ARG A 5 20.20 6.91 17.27
N PHE A 6 20.70 7.98 16.65
CA PHE A 6 20.90 8.06 15.20
C PHE A 6 22.26 7.50 14.75
N ASP A 7 23.16 7.26 15.70
CA ASP A 7 24.56 6.87 15.53
C ASP A 7 24.76 5.36 15.33
N ILE A 8 23.79 4.54 15.72
CA ILE A 8 23.90 3.08 15.73
C ILE A 8 23.42 2.42 14.42
N GLY A 9 22.94 3.19 13.45
CA GLY A 9 22.45 2.66 12.16
C GLY A 9 21.19 1.78 12.24
N ILE A 10 20.52 1.75 13.39
CA ILE A 10 19.29 0.96 13.59
C ILE A 10 18.07 1.86 13.38
N PRO A 11 17.14 1.49 12.48
CA PRO A 11 15.90 2.25 12.28
C PRO A 11 15.04 2.27 13.54
N GLN A 12 14.74 3.46 14.03
CA GLN A 12 13.89 3.70 15.20
C GLN A 12 12.60 4.45 14.86
N HIS A 13 12.42 4.88 13.62
CA HIS A 13 11.24 5.62 13.16
C HIS A 13 10.79 5.09 11.80
N CYS A 14 9.48 5.05 11.59
CA CYS A 14 8.92 4.81 10.27
C CYS A 14 9.00 6.08 9.43
N LEU A 15 9.67 6.05 8.28
CA LEU A 15 9.78 7.23 7.42
C LEU A 15 8.43 7.69 6.85
N GLY A 16 7.46 6.77 6.72
CA GLY A 16 6.14 7.07 6.16
C GLY A 16 5.14 7.73 7.12
N CYS A 17 5.42 7.76 8.43
CA CYS A 17 4.52 8.36 9.43
C CYS A 17 5.19 8.96 10.66
N ASP A 18 6.53 8.97 10.72
CA ASP A 18 7.38 9.51 11.78
C ASP A 18 7.18 8.92 13.18
N ARG A 19 6.34 7.89 13.32
CA ARG A 19 6.15 7.18 14.59
C ARG A 19 7.40 6.40 14.97
N ALA A 20 7.71 6.39 16.26
CA ALA A 20 8.85 5.67 16.82
C ALA A 20 8.53 4.17 17.01
N PHE A 21 9.52 3.33 16.76
CA PHE A 21 9.48 1.88 16.92
C PHE A 21 10.73 1.38 17.64
N CYS A 22 10.55 0.43 18.55
CA CYS A 22 11.60 0.00 19.47
C CYS A 22 12.11 -1.42 19.23
N GLY A 23 11.46 -2.20 18.37
CA GLY A 23 11.76 -3.62 18.22
C GLY A 23 13.17 -3.90 17.73
N ALA A 24 13.54 -3.33 16.57
CA ALA A 24 14.88 -3.50 16.01
C ALA A 24 16.00 -3.05 16.98
N TYR A 25 15.77 -1.94 17.69
CA TYR A 25 16.71 -1.45 18.69
C TYR A 25 16.91 -2.43 19.85
N TRP A 26 15.84 -2.85 20.51
CA TRP A 26 15.95 -3.76 21.66
C TRP A 26 16.48 -5.14 21.28
N GLN A 27 16.13 -5.62 20.08
CA GLN A 27 16.67 -6.86 19.54
C GLN A 27 18.20 -6.78 19.37
N ALA A 28 18.72 -5.69 18.80
CA ALA A 28 20.16 -5.50 18.67
C ALA A 28 20.89 -5.37 20.01
N GLN A 29 20.22 -4.81 21.03
CA GLN A 29 20.74 -4.77 22.41
C GLN A 29 20.60 -6.11 23.15
N ARG A 30 20.09 -7.17 22.50
CA ARG A 30 19.80 -8.48 23.11
C ARG A 30 18.86 -8.40 24.31
N VAL A 31 18.00 -7.38 24.34
CA VAL A 31 16.99 -7.20 25.38
C VAL A 31 15.68 -7.80 24.87
N HIS A 32 15.41 -9.03 25.28
CA HIS A 32 14.09 -9.63 25.12
C HIS A 32 13.14 -9.02 26.16
N ARG A 33 12.55 -7.86 25.84
CA ARG A 33 11.44 -7.36 26.64
C ARG A 33 10.23 -8.27 26.41
N SER A 34 9.57 -8.65 27.51
CA SER A 34 8.25 -9.28 27.48
C SER A 34 7.36 -8.56 26.46
N ASP A 35 6.71 -9.32 25.57
CA ASP A 35 5.89 -8.92 24.39
C ASP A 35 4.71 -7.96 24.67
N THR A 36 4.69 -7.34 25.85
CA THR A 36 3.66 -6.43 26.36
C THR A 36 3.43 -5.17 25.52
N HIS A 37 4.38 -4.74 24.68
CA HIS A 37 4.20 -3.61 23.77
C HIS A 37 4.40 -4.01 22.31
N ALA A 38 3.31 -4.01 21.54
CA ALA A 38 3.31 -4.34 20.10
C ALA A 38 4.37 -3.55 19.30
N THR A 39 4.64 -2.30 19.66
CA THR A 39 5.63 -1.42 19.00
C THR A 39 7.09 -1.87 19.19
N CYS A 40 7.35 -2.77 20.16
CA CYS A 40 8.66 -3.37 20.38
C CYS A 40 8.79 -4.75 19.71
N ASN A 41 7.82 -5.19 18.91
CA ASN A 41 8.01 -6.35 18.04
C ASN A 41 8.89 -5.93 16.83
N PRO A 42 10.01 -6.62 16.57
CA PRO A 42 10.91 -6.30 15.45
C PRO A 42 10.25 -6.40 14.07
N ASP A 43 9.15 -7.16 13.95
CA ASP A 43 8.41 -7.30 12.70
C ASP A 43 7.56 -6.07 12.34
N THR A 44 7.41 -5.13 13.27
CA THR A 44 6.57 -3.94 13.05
C THR A 44 7.24 -2.86 12.21
N LEU A 45 8.57 -2.85 12.10
CA LEU A 45 9.35 -1.90 11.31
C LEU A 45 10.42 -2.66 10.48
N LYS A 46 10.20 -2.75 9.18
CA LYS A 46 11.01 -3.56 8.25
C LYS A 46 11.23 -2.82 6.93
N PRO A 47 12.32 -3.10 6.20
CA PRO A 47 12.52 -2.56 4.86
C PRO A 47 11.40 -3.05 3.94
N ILE A 48 10.99 -2.22 2.98
CA ILE A 48 9.93 -2.57 2.01
C ILE A 48 10.31 -3.84 1.21
N SER A 49 11.56 -3.96 0.78
CA SER A 49 12.10 -5.10 0.02
C SER A 49 12.05 -6.42 0.79
N GLY A 50 12.10 -6.37 2.13
CA GLY A 50 12.09 -7.54 3.00
C GLY A 50 10.69 -8.01 3.41
N ARG A 51 9.62 -7.41 2.87
CA ARG A 51 8.23 -7.74 3.24
C ARG A 51 7.59 -8.70 2.25
N THR A 52 6.76 -9.58 2.79
CA THR A 52 5.91 -10.49 2.01
C THR A 52 4.45 -10.12 2.14
N ILE A 53 3.67 -10.38 1.10
CA ILE A 53 2.24 -10.11 1.08
C ILE A 53 1.49 -11.16 0.26
N SER A 54 0.40 -11.66 0.84
CA SER A 54 -0.47 -12.67 0.22
C SER A 54 -1.91 -12.18 0.04
N ILE A 55 -2.31 -11.12 0.74
CA ILE A 55 -3.69 -10.61 0.76
C ILE A 55 -3.67 -9.11 0.46
N ILE A 56 -4.62 -8.64 -0.35
CA ILE A 56 -4.79 -7.21 -0.63
C ILE A 56 -5.21 -6.48 0.66
N PRO A 57 -4.51 -5.42 1.10
CA PRO A 57 -4.88 -4.70 2.31
C PRO A 57 -6.26 -4.05 2.17
N ARG A 58 -7.07 -4.12 3.23
CA ARG A 58 -8.46 -3.61 3.25
C ARG A 58 -8.59 -2.14 2.85
N LEU A 59 -7.57 -1.32 3.11
CA LEU A 59 -7.59 0.11 2.76
C LEU A 59 -7.45 0.38 1.25
N THR A 60 -7.05 -0.63 0.46
CA THR A 60 -6.84 -0.51 -0.99
C THR A 60 -8.12 -0.03 -1.68
N HIS A 61 -7.98 0.83 -2.69
CA HIS A 61 -9.10 1.45 -3.40
C HIS A 61 -10.11 2.13 -2.46
N GLU A 62 -9.63 2.88 -1.47
CA GLU A 62 -10.46 3.61 -0.49
C GLU A 62 -11.45 2.72 0.28
N ASN A 63 -11.07 1.46 0.59
CA ASN A 63 -11.94 0.43 1.17
C ASN A 63 -13.09 -0.04 0.25
N ASN A 64 -12.96 0.13 -1.07
CA ASN A 64 -13.91 -0.41 -2.03
C ASN A 64 -13.65 -1.91 -2.26
N GLN A 65 -14.41 -2.76 -1.57
CA GLN A 65 -14.27 -4.22 -1.66
C GLN A 65 -14.47 -4.76 -3.09
N HIS A 66 -15.34 -4.12 -3.89
CA HIS A 66 -15.58 -4.55 -5.26
C HIS A 66 -14.38 -4.29 -6.16
N GLU A 67 -13.70 -3.16 -6.01
CA GLU A 67 -12.45 -2.89 -6.76
C GLU A 67 -11.29 -3.76 -6.28
N GLN A 68 -11.27 -4.15 -5.00
CA GLN A 68 -10.29 -5.11 -4.47
C GLN A 68 -10.48 -6.48 -5.11
N ASP A 69 -11.72 -6.99 -5.16
CA ASP A 69 -12.07 -8.25 -5.84
C ASP A 69 -11.67 -8.22 -7.33
N ILE A 70 -12.00 -7.13 -8.04
CA ILE A 70 -11.58 -6.98 -9.45
C ILE A 70 -10.05 -7.01 -9.57
N THR A 71 -9.33 -6.37 -8.64
CA THR A 71 -7.87 -6.35 -8.64
C THR A 71 -7.29 -7.74 -8.45
N GLU A 72 -7.80 -8.48 -7.47
CA GLU A 72 -7.41 -9.87 -7.23
C GLU A 72 -7.66 -10.74 -8.48
N ARG A 73 -8.86 -10.65 -9.07
CA ARG A 73 -9.19 -11.38 -10.30
C ARG A 73 -8.28 -11.01 -11.48
N CYS A 74 -7.90 -9.74 -11.63
CA CYS A 74 -6.91 -9.34 -12.65
C CYS A 74 -5.57 -10.04 -12.43
N ILE A 75 -5.08 -10.06 -11.19
CA ILE A 75 -3.80 -10.68 -10.83
C ILE A 75 -3.83 -12.18 -11.11
N THR A 76 -4.91 -12.85 -10.71
CA THR A 76 -5.13 -14.29 -10.98
C THR A 76 -5.23 -14.59 -12.47
N GLN A 77 -5.96 -13.78 -13.24
CA GLN A 77 -6.10 -13.96 -14.70
C GLN A 77 -4.75 -13.81 -15.44
N MET A 78 -3.82 -13.03 -14.89
CA MET A 78 -2.46 -12.91 -15.39
C MET A 78 -1.54 -14.06 -14.95
N GLY A 79 -2.01 -14.99 -14.11
CA GLY A 79 -1.22 -16.11 -13.59
C GLY A 79 -0.15 -15.68 -12.60
N ARG A 80 -0.35 -14.58 -11.88
CA ARG A 80 0.62 -14.00 -10.95
C ARG A 80 0.14 -14.07 -9.51
N THR A 81 1.07 -14.00 -8.57
CA THR A 81 0.73 -13.75 -7.16
C THR A 81 0.67 -12.26 -6.87
N LEU A 82 0.03 -11.88 -5.75
CA LEU A 82 0.07 -10.51 -5.26
C LEU A 82 1.52 -10.06 -5.00
N GLN A 83 2.35 -10.95 -4.44
CA GLN A 83 3.76 -10.66 -4.19
C GLN A 83 4.51 -10.32 -5.48
N ASP A 84 4.28 -11.05 -6.58
CA ASP A 84 4.95 -10.78 -7.86
C ASP A 84 4.60 -9.39 -8.38
N VAL A 85 3.33 -8.99 -8.25
CA VAL A 85 2.86 -7.66 -8.64
C VAL A 85 3.48 -6.60 -7.75
N ILE A 86 3.42 -6.73 -6.43
CA ILE A 86 4.01 -5.74 -5.52
C ILE A 86 5.52 -5.62 -5.74
N SER A 87 6.24 -6.72 -5.96
CA SER A 87 7.68 -6.69 -6.22
C SER A 87 8.01 -5.92 -7.50
N GLU A 88 7.28 -6.16 -8.59
CA GLU A 88 7.43 -5.38 -9.84
C GLU A 88 7.14 -3.89 -9.62
N TRP A 89 6.04 -3.59 -8.94
CA TRP A 89 5.59 -2.20 -8.76
C TRP A 89 6.45 -1.42 -7.76
N VAL A 90 7.13 -2.09 -6.83
CA VAL A 90 8.19 -1.49 -6.01
C VAL A 90 9.40 -1.10 -6.86
N VAL A 91 9.77 -1.90 -7.86
CA VAL A 91 10.84 -1.54 -8.81
C VAL A 91 10.45 -0.27 -9.58
N LYS A 92 9.22 -0.22 -10.13
CA LYS A 92 8.68 0.96 -10.83
C LYS A 92 8.59 2.21 -9.94
N PHE A 93 8.27 2.00 -8.66
CA PHE A 93 8.28 3.07 -7.67
C PHE A 93 9.68 3.62 -7.42
N ASN A 94 10.68 2.74 -7.27
CA ASN A 94 12.09 3.15 -7.10
C ASN A 94 12.63 3.87 -8.34
N SER A 95 12.28 3.43 -9.55
CA SER A 95 12.71 4.04 -10.81
C SER A 95 11.97 5.34 -11.15
N ARG A 96 11.02 5.77 -10.31
CA ARG A 96 10.18 6.96 -10.51
C ARG A 96 9.31 6.88 -11.78
N GLU A 97 8.91 5.69 -12.19
CA GLU A 97 7.99 5.48 -13.32
C GLU A 97 6.52 5.80 -12.98
N ILE A 98 6.19 5.96 -11.69
CA ILE A 98 4.84 6.29 -11.22
C ILE A 98 4.80 7.63 -10.50
N ASP A 99 3.70 8.36 -10.67
CA ASP A 99 3.50 9.67 -10.04
C ASP A 99 3.15 9.51 -8.55
N ARG A 100 4.03 10.05 -7.70
CA ARG A 100 4.04 9.91 -6.23
C ARG A 100 3.30 11.04 -5.51
N THR A 101 2.77 12.04 -6.23
CA THR A 101 2.12 13.22 -5.63
C THR A 101 0.98 12.88 -4.69
N ARG A 102 0.34 11.72 -4.91
CA ARG A 102 -0.80 11.23 -4.11
C ARG A 102 -0.45 10.10 -3.15
N MET A 103 0.84 9.84 -2.92
CA MET A 103 1.29 8.85 -1.95
C MET A 103 0.81 9.25 -0.54
N PRO A 104 0.04 8.41 0.17
CA PRO A 104 -0.51 8.74 1.50
C PRO A 104 0.49 8.50 2.64
N LEU A 105 1.79 8.79 2.39
CA LEU A 105 2.89 8.63 3.33
C LEU A 105 3.69 9.93 3.43
N ASN A 106 4.23 10.20 4.61
CA ASN A 106 5.19 11.27 4.80
C ASN A 106 6.46 10.98 4.00
N HIS A 107 7.19 12.06 3.66
CA HIS A 107 8.48 11.94 2.99
C HIS A 107 8.45 11.09 1.72
N ALA A 108 7.32 11.11 1.01
CA ALA A 108 7.05 10.21 -0.10
C ALA A 108 8.19 10.12 -1.10
N GLU A 109 8.87 11.23 -1.44
CA GLU A 109 9.98 11.30 -2.39
C GLU A 109 11.28 10.59 -1.95
N MET A 110 11.47 10.39 -0.64
CA MET A 110 12.67 9.75 -0.07
C MET A 110 12.49 8.24 0.12
N ILE A 111 11.26 7.73 0.06
CA ILE A 111 10.98 6.30 0.26
C ILE A 111 11.54 5.49 -0.91
N THR A 112 12.21 4.40 -0.62
CA THR A 112 12.72 3.40 -1.57
C THR A 112 12.46 2.01 -1.03
N ALA A 113 12.72 0.96 -1.81
CA ALA A 113 12.60 -0.43 -1.35
C ALA A 113 13.41 -0.73 -0.06
N GLU A 114 14.53 -0.05 0.18
CA GLU A 114 15.36 -0.24 1.38
C GLU A 114 14.86 0.56 2.60
N THR A 115 13.88 1.44 2.39
CA THR A 115 13.32 2.26 3.46
C THR A 115 12.52 1.40 4.44
N HIS A 116 12.81 1.57 5.72
CA HIS A 116 12.06 0.92 6.79
C HIS A 116 10.77 1.69 7.07
N ILE A 117 9.64 0.99 6.93
CA ILE A 117 8.31 1.53 7.23
C ILE A 117 7.52 0.57 8.10
N CYS A 118 6.50 1.08 8.80
CA CYS A 118 5.63 0.25 9.62
C CYS A 118 4.58 -0.51 8.81
N ASN A 119 3.90 -1.47 9.42
CA ASN A 119 2.87 -2.29 8.76
C ASN A 119 1.74 -1.42 8.16
N GLU A 120 1.21 -0.44 8.90
CA GLU A 120 0.18 0.47 8.38
C GLU A 120 0.67 1.28 7.16
N CYS A 121 1.92 1.72 7.17
CA CYS A 121 2.50 2.46 6.04
C CYS A 121 2.75 1.53 4.84
N TYR A 122 3.10 0.28 5.10
CA TYR A 122 3.26 -0.72 4.05
C TYR A 122 1.92 -1.03 3.38
N ASP A 123 0.85 -1.20 4.14
CA ASP A 123 -0.49 -1.41 3.58
C ASP A 123 -0.91 -0.23 2.69
N LYS A 124 -0.63 1.00 3.13
CA LYS A 124 -0.85 2.24 2.36
C LYS A 124 -0.04 2.28 1.07
N LEU A 125 1.24 1.91 1.12
CA LEU A 125 2.10 1.79 -0.05
C LEU A 125 1.53 0.78 -1.04
N VAL A 126 1.19 -0.42 -0.56
CA VAL A 126 0.59 -1.48 -1.39
C VAL A 126 -0.70 -0.99 -2.05
N GLY A 127 -1.59 -0.36 -1.30
CA GLY A 127 -2.84 0.19 -1.86
C GLY A 127 -2.58 1.22 -2.96
N PHE A 128 -1.57 2.08 -2.77
CA PHE A 128 -1.13 3.04 -3.78
C PHE A 128 -0.54 2.36 -5.03
N LEU A 129 0.31 1.33 -4.86
CA LEU A 129 0.88 0.57 -5.97
C LEU A 129 -0.20 -0.17 -6.76
N LEU A 130 -1.17 -0.78 -6.08
CA LEU A 130 -2.28 -1.50 -6.71
C LEU A 130 -3.21 -0.56 -7.48
N TYR A 131 -3.38 0.69 -7.04
CA TYR A 131 -4.07 1.70 -7.85
C TYR A 131 -3.37 1.91 -9.18
N TRP A 132 -2.05 2.13 -9.18
CA TRP A 132 -1.30 2.31 -10.42
C TRP A 132 -1.27 1.06 -11.30
N PHE A 133 -1.16 -0.13 -10.68
CA PHE A 133 -1.32 -1.41 -11.38
C PHE A 133 -2.64 -1.47 -12.15
N ARG A 134 -3.75 -1.16 -11.47
CA ARG A 134 -5.09 -1.16 -12.09
C ARG A 134 -5.24 -0.11 -13.18
N ILE A 135 -4.68 1.09 -13.00
CA ILE A 135 -4.68 2.15 -14.02
C ILE A 135 -3.92 1.73 -15.28
N SER A 136 -2.81 1.02 -15.11
CA SER A 136 -1.97 0.54 -16.21
C SER A 136 -2.41 -0.80 -16.78
N THR A 137 -3.40 -1.47 -16.18
CA THR A 137 -3.90 -2.77 -16.65
C THR A 137 -4.67 -2.61 -17.96
N PRO A 138 -4.26 -3.26 -19.07
CA PRO A 138 -4.99 -3.25 -20.32
C PRO A 138 -6.41 -3.81 -20.18
N LYS A 139 -7.37 -3.26 -20.94
CA LYS A 139 -8.79 -3.66 -20.86
C LYS A 139 -9.05 -5.15 -21.09
N TYR A 140 -8.24 -5.83 -21.90
CA TYR A 140 -8.40 -7.26 -22.18
C TYR A 140 -7.95 -8.17 -21.01
N LEU A 141 -7.19 -7.62 -20.05
CA LEU A 141 -6.82 -8.31 -18.81
C LEU A 141 -7.77 -7.98 -17.66
N LEU A 142 -8.78 -7.13 -17.90
CA LEU A 142 -9.84 -6.88 -16.94
C LEU A 142 -10.89 -8.00 -17.01
N PRO A 143 -11.47 -8.40 -15.86
CA PRO A 143 -12.68 -9.20 -15.85
C PRO A 143 -13.80 -8.54 -16.66
N GLY A 144 -14.62 -9.35 -17.34
CA GLY A 144 -15.66 -8.85 -18.26
C GLY A 144 -16.67 -7.91 -17.60
N ASP A 145 -17.03 -8.16 -16.34
CA ASP A 145 -17.90 -7.31 -15.53
C ASP A 145 -17.26 -5.97 -15.12
N ALA A 146 -15.93 -5.88 -15.15
CA ALA A 146 -15.19 -4.65 -14.86
C ALA A 146 -15.04 -3.74 -16.09
N THR A 147 -14.85 -4.30 -17.29
CA THR A 147 -14.51 -3.56 -18.52
C THR A 147 -15.59 -2.58 -18.98
N GLY A 148 -16.87 -2.90 -18.74
CA GLY A 148 -18.01 -2.10 -19.18
C GLY A 148 -18.44 -0.99 -18.21
N ARG A 149 -17.80 -0.85 -17.05
CA ARG A 149 -18.21 0.11 -16.02
C ARG A 149 -17.82 1.53 -16.42
N GLU A 150 -18.79 2.43 -16.40
CA GLU A 150 -18.52 3.87 -16.57
C GLU A 150 -17.76 4.42 -15.36
N ASN A 151 -16.84 5.35 -15.60
CA ASN A 151 -16.12 6.05 -14.54
C ASN A 151 -17.08 6.81 -13.62
N CYS A 152 -16.87 6.70 -12.30
CA CYS A 152 -17.50 7.58 -11.33
C CYS A 152 -16.98 9.02 -11.52
N TRP A 153 -17.86 10.02 -11.47
CA TRP A 153 -17.45 11.42 -11.59
C TRP A 153 -16.45 11.87 -10.52
N TYR A 154 -16.54 11.29 -9.32
CA TYR A 154 -15.61 11.54 -8.23
C TYR A 154 -14.37 10.64 -8.29
N GLY A 155 -14.33 9.68 -9.22
CA GLY A 155 -13.25 8.71 -9.38
C GLY A 155 -12.83 8.06 -8.06
N TYR A 156 -11.52 7.96 -7.85
CA TYR A 156 -10.94 7.45 -6.61
C TYR A 156 -11.38 8.24 -5.37
N ALA A 157 -11.82 9.50 -5.50
CA ALA A 157 -12.20 10.35 -4.36
C ALA A 157 -13.67 10.20 -3.95
N CYS A 158 -14.41 9.27 -4.57
CA CYS A 158 -15.80 9.03 -4.26
C CYS A 158 -15.96 8.54 -2.82
N ARG A 159 -16.65 9.30 -1.96
CA ARG A 159 -16.94 8.86 -0.59
C ARG A 159 -17.96 7.73 -0.53
N THR A 160 -18.81 7.62 -1.54
CA THR A 160 -19.87 6.61 -1.61
C THR A 160 -19.35 5.20 -1.92
N GLN A 161 -18.12 5.09 -2.44
CA GLN A 161 -17.60 3.83 -2.98
C GLN A 161 -17.36 2.73 -1.93
N HIS A 162 -17.18 3.07 -0.65
CA HIS A 162 -16.87 2.10 0.41
C HIS A 162 -18.06 1.75 1.30
N HIS A 163 -19.18 2.46 1.21
CA HIS A 163 -20.36 2.23 2.04
C HIS A 163 -21.63 1.92 1.23
N ASN A 164 -21.56 1.93 -0.10
CA ASN A 164 -22.68 1.58 -0.97
C ASN A 164 -22.18 0.62 -2.06
N GLU A 165 -22.41 -0.67 -1.83
CA GLU A 165 -21.96 -1.73 -2.72
C GLU A 165 -22.59 -1.66 -4.12
N ASP A 166 -23.85 -1.25 -4.23
CA ASP A 166 -24.51 -1.07 -5.53
C ASP A 166 -23.84 0.03 -6.36
N HIS A 167 -23.44 1.13 -5.70
CA HIS A 167 -22.69 2.20 -6.36
C HIS A 167 -21.30 1.73 -6.77
N ALA A 168 -20.59 1.03 -5.87
CA ALA A 168 -19.29 0.45 -6.15
C ALA A 168 -19.35 -0.50 -7.36
N ARG A 169 -20.36 -1.37 -7.42
CA ARG A 169 -20.55 -2.32 -8.53
C ARG A 169 -20.80 -1.61 -9.86
N LYS A 170 -21.65 -0.58 -9.88
CA LYS A 170 -22.09 0.09 -11.12
C LYS A 170 -21.06 1.04 -11.75
N ARG A 171 -20.14 1.60 -10.96
CA ARG A 171 -19.21 2.66 -11.41
C ARG A 171 -17.77 2.29 -11.16
N ASN A 172 -16.88 2.51 -12.12
CA ASN A 172 -15.43 2.37 -11.93
C ASN A 172 -14.89 3.50 -11.05
N HIS A 173 -14.17 3.16 -9.98
CA HIS A 173 -13.51 4.13 -9.09
C HIS A 173 -11.99 4.17 -9.28
N VAL A 174 -11.43 3.24 -10.05
CA VAL A 174 -10.03 3.30 -10.48
C VAL A 174 -9.91 4.23 -11.70
N CYS A 175 -10.21 5.50 -11.47
CA CYS A 175 -10.15 6.57 -12.46
C CYS A 175 -9.94 7.92 -11.77
N ARG A 176 -9.52 8.94 -12.55
CA ARG A 176 -9.39 10.31 -12.03
C ARG A 176 -10.78 10.97 -11.93
N PRO A 177 -11.03 11.80 -10.91
CA PRO A 177 -12.23 12.63 -10.85
C PRO A 177 -12.33 13.52 -12.09
N THR A 178 -13.51 13.58 -12.69
CA THR A 178 -13.81 14.41 -13.87
C THR A 178 -14.58 15.68 -13.52
N ARG A 179 -15.18 15.73 -12.33
CA ARG A 179 -15.83 16.93 -11.81
C ARG A 179 -14.88 17.63 -10.84
N SER A 180 -14.34 18.79 -11.25
CA SER A 180 -13.75 19.72 -10.28
C SER A 180 -14.84 20.11 -9.29
N ARG A 181 -14.51 20.10 -8.00
CA ARG A 181 -15.39 20.71 -6.99
C ARG A 181 -15.55 22.20 -7.28
#